data_AF-A0A7V9SGQ6-F1
#
_entry.id   AF-A0A7V9SGQ6-F1
#
_cell.length_a   1.000
_cell.length_b   1.000
_cell.length_c   1.000
_cell.angle_alpha   90.00
_cell.angle_beta   90.00
_cell.angle_gamma   90.00
#
_symmetry.space_group_name_H-M   'P 1'
#
loop_
_entity.id
_entity.type
_entity.pdbx_description
1 polymer ?
#
loop_
_entity_poly.entity_id
_entity_poly.type
_entity_poly.pdbx_seq_one_letter_code
_entity_poly.pdbx_strand_id
1 'polypeptide(L)'
;MSAALTSVDKYGRVGRGMIAVTFDDGLTGIYDHAFEHLLQREIPATVFVVAGTLTGDARADWVDDPPPGGLTTLTREQILELHQAGVTFGSHTLSHPDLTAIDERECETELEHSKTILEDLLREKVNVLAYPRGLHDDRVRAIAQRTGYTHAVGTSRTASNGRFGIPRVGIYRGEGVGALRIKDSRWYLRVRTSRLYRSVKAQRTRDEER
;
A
#
# COMPACT_ATOMS: atom_id res chain seq x y z
N MET A 1 -5.34 7.84 18.97
CA MET A 1 -4.07 7.28 18.47
C MET A 1 -3.77 7.93 17.12
N SER A 2 -2.53 8.35 16.87
CA SER A 2 -2.14 8.99 15.60
C SER A 2 -1.98 7.92 14.53
N ALA A 3 -2.70 8.03 13.41
CA ALA A 3 -2.46 7.20 12.24
C ALA A 3 -0.98 7.29 11.82
N ALA A 4 -0.37 6.17 11.43
CA ALA A 4 1.06 6.13 11.06
C ALA A 4 1.41 7.08 9.89
N LEU A 5 0.41 7.47 9.09
CA LEU A 5 0.56 8.35 7.94
C LEU A 5 0.09 9.80 8.17
N THR A 6 -0.52 10.15 9.31
CA THR A 6 -0.91 11.55 9.59
C THR A 6 0.27 12.45 9.93
N SER A 7 1.44 11.87 10.25
CA SER A 7 2.70 12.59 10.46
C SER A 7 3.53 12.78 9.19
N VAL A 8 2.97 12.48 8.01
CA VAL A 8 3.66 12.65 6.74
C VAL A 8 3.56 14.09 6.26
N ASP A 9 4.71 14.72 5.99
CA ASP A 9 4.76 16.11 5.52
C ASP A 9 4.28 16.28 4.06
N LYS A 10 4.23 17.52 3.58
CA LYS A 10 3.84 17.83 2.18
C LYS A 10 4.75 17.26 1.09
N TYR A 11 5.89 16.72 1.48
CA TYR A 11 6.84 16.07 0.60
C TYR A 11 6.80 14.55 0.72
N GLY A 12 5.85 14.00 1.48
CA GLY A 12 5.74 12.56 1.64
C GLY A 12 6.74 11.97 2.63
N ARG A 13 7.30 12.79 3.54
CA ARG A 13 8.33 12.34 4.50
C ARG A 13 7.71 12.13 5.87
N VAL A 14 8.04 11.00 6.49
CA VAL A 14 7.87 10.81 7.94
C VAL A 14 8.98 11.55 8.70
N GLY A 15 8.73 11.88 9.98
CA GLY A 15 9.71 12.52 10.84
C GLY A 15 11.04 11.75 10.91
N ARG A 16 12.15 12.44 11.20
CA ARG A 16 13.46 11.79 11.29
C ARG A 16 13.46 10.73 12.39
N GLY A 17 13.88 9.51 12.04
CA GLY A 17 13.88 8.38 12.98
C GLY A 17 12.52 7.71 13.16
N MET A 18 11.52 8.07 12.35
CA MET A 18 10.22 7.41 12.32
C MET A 18 10.13 6.42 11.16
N ILE A 19 9.36 5.36 11.38
CA ILE A 19 9.00 4.35 10.38
C ILE A 19 7.49 4.21 10.43
N ALA A 20 6.85 4.17 9.26
CA ALA A 20 5.46 3.77 9.13
C ALA A 20 5.41 2.30 8.71
N VAL A 21 4.71 1.46 9.48
CA VAL A 21 4.49 0.06 9.16
C VAL A 21 3.18 -0.06 8.39
N THR A 22 3.25 -0.61 7.18
CA THR A 22 2.10 -0.74 6.30
C THR A 22 1.99 -2.12 5.70
N PHE A 23 0.78 -2.64 5.59
CA PHE A 23 0.44 -3.90 4.94
C PHE A 23 -0.48 -3.62 3.76
N ASP A 24 -0.24 -4.28 2.63
CA ASP A 24 -1.05 -4.16 1.42
C ASP A 24 -2.00 -5.36 1.29
N ASP A 25 -2.91 -5.27 0.32
CA ASP A 25 -3.87 -6.30 -0.09
C ASP A 25 -4.97 -6.69 0.92
N GLY A 26 -4.79 -6.37 2.21
CA GLY A 26 -5.73 -6.77 3.26
C GLY A 26 -5.82 -8.29 3.42
N LEU A 27 -4.69 -9.00 3.28
CA LEU A 27 -4.63 -10.46 3.47
C LEU A 27 -4.86 -10.86 4.94
N THR A 28 -5.52 -12.00 5.18
CA THR A 28 -5.84 -12.47 6.55
C THR A 28 -4.59 -12.74 7.40
N GLY A 29 -3.43 -12.97 6.78
CA GLY A 29 -2.18 -13.21 7.51
C GLY A 29 -1.78 -12.10 8.48
N ILE A 30 -2.23 -10.85 8.29
CA ILE A 30 -2.03 -9.82 9.31
C ILE A 30 -2.81 -10.15 10.59
N TYR A 31 -4.06 -10.57 10.47
CA TYR A 31 -4.93 -10.93 11.59
C TYR A 31 -4.42 -12.21 12.26
N ASP A 32 -4.07 -13.22 11.46
CA ASP A 32 -3.70 -14.55 11.95
C ASP A 32 -2.31 -14.59 12.62
N HIS A 33 -1.39 -13.69 12.24
CA HIS A 33 0.03 -13.80 12.63
C HIS A 33 0.69 -12.51 13.11
N ALA A 34 0.30 -11.34 12.58
CA ALA A 34 1.00 -10.09 12.88
C ALA A 34 0.31 -9.28 13.99
N PHE A 35 -1.02 -9.36 14.08
CA PHE A 35 -1.82 -8.46 14.89
C PHE A 35 -1.47 -8.51 16.37
N GLU A 36 -1.39 -9.70 16.96
CA GLU A 36 -0.99 -9.87 18.36
C GLU A 36 0.38 -9.23 18.64
N HIS A 37 1.34 -9.40 17.73
CA HIS A 37 2.68 -8.84 17.90
C HIS A 37 2.71 -7.31 17.78
N LEU A 38 1.89 -6.74 16.88
CA LEU A 38 1.73 -5.29 16.75
C LEU A 38 1.17 -4.69 18.03
N LEU A 39 0.14 -5.32 18.61
CA LEU A 39 -0.47 -4.88 19.88
C LEU A 39 0.49 -4.98 21.06
N GLN A 40 1.12 -6.14 21.26
CA GLN A 40 2.07 -6.37 22.37
C GLN A 40 3.23 -5.39 22.39
N ARG A 41 3.61 -4.85 21.22
CA ARG A 41 4.76 -3.95 21.05
C ARG A 41 4.33 -2.50 20.82
N GLU A 42 3.02 -2.23 20.88
CA GLU A 42 2.43 -0.92 20.63
C GLU A 42 2.89 -0.30 19.29
N ILE A 43 3.07 -1.14 18.27
CA ILE A 43 3.51 -0.71 16.95
C ILE A 43 2.28 -0.28 16.14
N PRO A 44 2.12 1.01 15.81
CA PRO A 44 1.02 1.45 14.96
C PRO A 44 1.22 0.93 13.53
N ALA A 45 0.13 0.44 12.93
CA ALA A 45 0.14 -0.09 11.58
C ALA A 45 -0.99 0.50 10.73
N THR A 46 -0.78 0.52 9.43
CA THR A 46 -1.82 0.83 8.43
C THR A 46 -2.02 -0.35 7.48
N VAL A 47 -3.26 -0.74 7.22
CA VAL A 47 -3.62 -1.79 6.26
C VAL A 47 -4.32 -1.17 5.07
N PHE A 48 -3.82 -1.40 3.86
CA PHE A 48 -4.48 -1.00 2.62
C PHE A 48 -5.31 -2.17 2.11
N VAL A 49 -6.61 -1.96 1.92
CA VAL A 49 -7.59 -3.01 1.61
C VAL A 49 -8.09 -2.87 0.18
N VAL A 50 -8.11 -3.99 -0.56
CA VAL A 50 -8.80 -4.08 -1.86
C VAL A 50 -10.28 -4.20 -1.58
N ALA A 51 -11.02 -3.10 -1.75
CA ALA A 51 -12.37 -2.98 -1.19
C ALA A 51 -13.40 -3.94 -1.80
N GLY A 52 -13.18 -4.39 -3.04
CA GLY A 52 -14.09 -5.28 -3.76
C GLY A 52 -14.22 -6.65 -3.08
N THR A 53 -13.20 -7.11 -2.36
CA THR A 53 -13.26 -8.38 -1.63
C THR A 53 -14.16 -8.32 -0.39
N LEU A 54 -14.56 -7.13 0.06
CA LEU A 54 -15.54 -6.94 1.14
C LEU A 54 -16.98 -7.06 0.65
N THR A 55 -17.19 -7.06 -0.66
CA THR A 55 -18.51 -7.16 -1.31
C THR A 55 -18.66 -8.40 -2.17
N GLY A 56 -17.55 -9.03 -2.56
CA GLY A 56 -17.51 -10.25 -3.35
C GLY A 56 -16.82 -11.40 -2.60
N ASP A 57 -16.10 -12.24 -3.35
CA ASP A 57 -15.34 -13.33 -2.77
C ASP A 57 -14.09 -12.80 -2.05
N ALA A 58 -13.88 -13.21 -0.80
CA ALA A 58 -12.75 -12.80 0.03
C ALA A 58 -11.42 -13.47 -0.40
N ARG A 59 -11.07 -13.38 -1.68
CA ARG A 59 -9.89 -14.01 -2.30
C ARG A 59 -9.03 -12.96 -3.00
N ALA A 60 -7.72 -13.13 -2.90
CA ALA A 60 -6.75 -12.35 -3.67
C ALA A 60 -6.33 -13.14 -4.91
N ASP A 61 -7.01 -12.88 -6.04
CA ASP A 61 -6.77 -13.52 -7.34
C ASP A 61 -5.75 -12.77 -8.22
N TRP A 62 -5.25 -11.63 -7.75
CA TRP A 62 -4.24 -10.80 -8.40
C TRP A 62 -2.78 -11.17 -8.09
N VAL A 63 -2.55 -12.33 -7.44
CA VAL A 63 -1.23 -12.83 -7.06
C VAL A 63 -0.80 -13.91 -8.05
N ASP A 64 0.32 -13.70 -8.75
CA ASP A 64 0.77 -14.57 -9.86
C ASP A 64 1.17 -15.99 -9.42
N ASP A 65 1.67 -16.17 -8.18
CA ASP A 65 2.11 -17.45 -7.62
C ASP A 65 1.60 -17.64 -6.18
N PRO A 66 0.29 -17.89 -5.99
CA PRO A 66 -0.29 -18.05 -4.67
C PRO A 66 0.04 -19.45 -4.10
N PRO A 67 0.11 -19.60 -2.76
CA PRO A 67 0.23 -20.91 -2.14
C PRO A 67 -0.96 -21.82 -2.50
N PRO A 68 -0.82 -23.16 -2.39
CA PRO A 68 -1.95 -24.08 -2.56
C PRO A 68 -3.12 -23.69 -1.64
N GLY A 69 -4.32 -23.54 -2.23
CA GLY A 69 -5.51 -23.03 -1.53
C GLY A 69 -5.82 -21.55 -1.79
N GLY A 70 -4.87 -20.80 -2.35
CA GLY A 70 -4.99 -19.36 -2.61
C GLY A 70 -4.73 -18.51 -1.37
N LEU A 71 -4.92 -17.20 -1.52
CA LEU A 71 -4.85 -16.24 -0.43
C LEU A 71 -6.24 -15.65 -0.17
N THR A 72 -6.59 -15.53 1.10
CA THR A 72 -7.83 -14.91 1.57
C THR A 72 -7.58 -13.51 2.09
N THR A 73 -8.58 -12.64 1.94
CA THR A 73 -8.58 -11.29 2.49
C THR A 73 -9.39 -11.21 3.77
N LEU A 74 -9.12 -10.17 4.57
CA LEU A 74 -9.84 -9.87 5.80
C LEU A 74 -11.34 -9.76 5.55
N THR A 75 -12.14 -10.28 6.48
CA THR A 75 -13.58 -10.03 6.51
C THR A 75 -13.88 -8.64 7.08
N ARG A 76 -15.12 -8.18 6.91
CA ARG A 76 -15.59 -6.91 7.49
C ARG A 76 -15.45 -6.91 9.01
N GLU A 77 -15.79 -8.03 9.65
CA GLU A 77 -15.72 -8.20 11.10
C GLU A 77 -14.27 -8.11 11.59
N GLN A 78 -13.33 -8.79 10.91
CA GLN A 78 -11.91 -8.71 11.23
C GLN A 78 -11.36 -7.29 11.06
N ILE A 79 -11.78 -6.57 10.01
CA ILE A 79 -11.39 -5.16 9.81
C ILE A 79 -11.87 -4.29 10.98
N LEU A 80 -13.13 -4.46 11.40
CA LEU A 80 -13.69 -3.69 12.51
C LEU A 80 -12.98 -4.00 13.84
N GLU A 81 -12.63 -5.25 14.10
CA GLU A 81 -11.85 -5.63 15.29
C GLU A 81 -10.45 -5.00 15.30
N LEU A 82 -9.73 -5.12 14.18
CA LEU A 82 -8.41 -4.50 14.00
C LEU A 82 -8.50 -2.97 14.17
N HIS A 83 -9.53 -2.34 13.61
CA HIS A 83 -9.75 -0.89 13.69
C HIS A 83 -10.00 -0.44 15.12
N GLN A 84 -10.86 -1.14 15.86
CA GLN A 84 -11.12 -0.87 17.28
C GLN A 84 -9.85 -1.01 18.14
N ALA A 85 -8.94 -1.89 17.76
CA ALA A 85 -7.64 -2.07 18.42
C ALA A 85 -6.56 -1.05 17.98
N GLY A 86 -6.91 -0.09 17.13
CA GLY A 86 -6.04 1.02 16.74
C GLY A 86 -5.27 0.85 15.42
N VAL A 87 -5.56 -0.19 14.65
CA VAL A 87 -5.04 -0.32 13.27
C VAL A 87 -5.74 0.69 12.37
N THR A 88 -4.96 1.46 11.61
CA THR A 88 -5.51 2.39 10.61
C THR A 88 -5.77 1.66 9.29
N PHE A 89 -6.81 2.06 8.56
CA PHE A 89 -7.13 1.50 7.26
C PHE A 89 -7.01 2.54 6.13
N GLY A 90 -6.50 2.08 4.99
CA GLY A 90 -6.37 2.82 3.74
C GLY A 90 -6.98 2.05 2.58
N SER A 91 -7.16 2.71 1.44
CA SER A 91 -7.64 2.07 0.21
C SER A 91 -6.49 1.41 -0.56
N HIS A 92 -6.75 0.23 -1.12
CA HIS A 92 -5.92 -0.40 -2.15
C HIS A 92 -6.69 -0.62 -3.45
N THR A 93 -7.52 0.35 -3.82
CA THR A 93 -8.47 0.32 -4.97
C THR A 93 -9.62 -0.67 -4.77
N LEU A 94 -10.50 -0.77 -5.77
CA LEU A 94 -11.67 -1.64 -5.70
C LEU A 94 -11.29 -3.06 -6.09
N SER A 95 -10.57 -3.24 -7.21
CA SER A 95 -10.27 -4.56 -7.79
C SER A 95 -8.77 -4.83 -8.02
N HIS A 96 -7.89 -3.98 -7.49
CA HIS A 96 -6.44 -4.09 -7.63
C HIS A 96 -5.90 -4.04 -9.09
N PRO A 97 -6.44 -3.19 -10.01
CA PRO A 97 -5.89 -3.10 -11.36
C PRO A 97 -4.59 -2.30 -11.39
N ASP A 98 -3.82 -2.45 -12.47
CA ASP A 98 -2.80 -1.45 -12.81
C ASP A 98 -3.48 -0.16 -13.25
N LEU A 99 -3.57 0.81 -12.33
CA LEU A 99 -4.22 2.10 -12.58
C LEU A 99 -3.60 2.88 -13.76
N THR A 100 -2.34 2.60 -14.11
CA THR A 100 -1.68 3.26 -15.26
C THR A 100 -2.11 2.68 -16.61
N ALA A 101 -2.69 1.48 -16.61
CA ALA A 101 -3.11 0.76 -17.82
C ALA A 101 -4.60 0.90 -18.14
N ILE A 102 -5.43 1.32 -17.18
CA ILE A 102 -6.89 1.52 -17.36
C ILE A 102 -7.20 2.98 -17.71
N ASP A 103 -8.39 3.24 -18.24
CA ASP A 103 -8.79 4.60 -18.62
C ASP A 103 -9.08 5.51 -17.41
N GLU A 104 -9.34 6.81 -17.66
CA GLU A 104 -9.58 7.78 -16.59
C GLU A 104 -10.86 7.50 -15.80
N ARG A 105 -11.95 7.10 -16.48
CA ARG A 105 -13.24 6.84 -15.84
C ARG A 105 -13.19 5.57 -15.00
N GLU A 106 -12.53 4.54 -15.50
CA GLU A 106 -12.28 3.30 -14.77
C GLU A 106 -11.41 3.57 -13.52
N CYS A 107 -10.35 4.38 -13.68
CA CYS A 107 -9.51 4.77 -12.54
C CYS A 107 -10.30 5.59 -11.49
N GLU A 108 -11.15 6.52 -11.89
CA GLU A 108 -12.03 7.27 -10.98
C GLU A 108 -12.96 6.31 -10.22
N THR A 109 -13.60 5.38 -10.94
CA THR A 109 -14.50 4.38 -10.35
C THR A 109 -13.78 3.52 -9.31
N GLU A 110 -12.59 3.00 -9.64
CA GLU A 110 -11.75 2.20 -8.75
C GLU A 110 -11.42 2.93 -7.44
N LEU A 111 -11.10 4.22 -7.54
CA LEU A 111 -10.69 5.03 -6.40
C LEU A 111 -11.86 5.52 -5.56
N GLU A 112 -12.97 5.93 -6.18
CA GLU A 112 -14.16 6.46 -5.51
C GLU A 112 -14.96 5.36 -4.81
N HIS A 113 -15.21 4.24 -5.48
CA HIS A 113 -16.00 3.15 -4.91
C HIS A 113 -15.26 2.49 -3.73
N SER A 114 -13.94 2.26 -3.88
CA SER A 114 -13.14 1.71 -2.78
C SER A 114 -13.12 2.60 -1.55
N LYS A 115 -12.99 3.93 -1.75
CA LYS A 115 -13.08 4.91 -0.67
C LYS A 115 -14.45 4.83 0.00
N THR A 116 -15.52 4.85 -0.77
CA THR A 116 -16.91 4.86 -0.26
C THR A 116 -17.20 3.62 0.58
N ILE A 117 -16.88 2.42 0.07
CA ILE A 117 -17.08 1.15 0.78
C ILE A 117 -16.35 1.14 2.13
N LEU A 118 -15.09 1.60 2.15
CA LEU A 118 -14.30 1.61 3.37
C LEU A 118 -14.76 2.69 4.35
N GLU A 119 -15.11 3.90 3.89
CA GLU A 119 -15.68 4.95 4.75
C GLU A 119 -17.02 4.52 5.36
N ASP A 120 -17.86 3.81 4.61
CA ASP A 120 -19.13 3.27 5.10
C ASP A 120 -18.93 2.17 6.15
N LEU A 121 -17.95 1.28 5.96
CA LEU A 121 -17.62 0.23 6.91
C LEU A 121 -17.05 0.82 8.21
N LEU A 122 -16.06 1.70 8.10
CA LEU A 122 -15.29 2.23 9.23
C LEU A 122 -15.99 3.39 9.94
N ARG A 123 -16.96 4.04 9.29
CA ARG A 123 -17.61 5.28 9.75
C ARG A 123 -16.62 6.43 9.99
N GLU A 124 -15.51 6.42 9.26
CA GLU A 124 -14.42 7.39 9.33
C GLU A 124 -13.88 7.71 7.94
N LYS A 125 -13.15 8.82 7.81
CA LYS A 125 -12.55 9.23 6.53
C LYS A 125 -11.33 8.37 6.17
N VAL A 126 -11.33 7.84 4.94
CA VAL A 126 -10.23 7.05 4.39
C VAL A 126 -9.34 7.98 3.57
N ASN A 127 -8.26 8.44 4.20
CA ASN A 127 -7.45 9.53 3.68
C ASN A 127 -6.22 9.10 2.87
N VAL A 128 -5.88 7.82 2.87
CA VAL A 128 -4.63 7.29 2.31
C VAL A 128 -4.89 6.16 1.33
N LEU A 129 -4.11 6.16 0.24
CA LEU A 129 -4.18 5.17 -0.85
C LEU A 129 -2.82 4.48 -1.01
N ALA A 130 -2.82 3.17 -1.23
CA ALA A 130 -1.67 2.48 -1.81
C ALA A 130 -1.98 2.14 -3.26
N TYR A 131 -1.07 2.48 -4.18
CA TYR A 131 -1.24 2.11 -5.59
C TYR A 131 -0.94 0.63 -5.79
N PRO A 132 -1.82 -0.14 -6.47
CA PRO A 132 -1.55 -1.54 -6.84
C PRO A 132 -0.20 -1.68 -7.52
N ARG A 133 0.58 -2.68 -7.10
CA ARG A 133 1.98 -2.92 -7.55
C ARG A 133 2.93 -1.71 -7.39
N GLY A 134 2.48 -0.67 -6.69
CA GLY A 134 3.15 0.62 -6.52
C GLY A 134 3.24 1.48 -7.79
N LEU A 135 2.44 1.22 -8.82
CA LEU A 135 2.52 1.90 -10.11
C LEU A 135 1.61 3.14 -10.15
N HIS A 136 2.15 4.27 -10.61
CA HIS A 136 1.42 5.52 -10.74
C HIS A 136 2.10 6.49 -11.72
N ASP A 137 1.30 7.25 -12.46
CA ASP A 137 1.72 8.35 -13.34
C ASP A 137 1.06 9.68 -12.92
N ASP A 138 1.27 10.76 -13.67
CA ASP A 138 0.69 12.07 -13.32
C ASP A 138 -0.85 12.05 -13.35
N ARG A 139 -1.45 11.27 -14.25
CA ARG A 139 -2.91 11.13 -14.38
C ARG A 139 -3.49 10.45 -13.15
N VAL A 140 -2.96 9.28 -12.77
CA VAL A 140 -3.41 8.51 -11.59
C VAL A 140 -3.27 9.33 -10.32
N ARG A 141 -2.19 10.11 -10.18
CA ARG A 141 -2.00 11.01 -9.02
C ARG A 141 -3.02 12.14 -8.97
N ALA A 142 -3.31 12.76 -10.12
CA ALA A 142 -4.31 13.81 -10.20
C ALA A 142 -5.71 13.29 -9.85
N ILE A 143 -6.08 12.10 -10.35
CA ILE A 143 -7.35 11.45 -10.02
C ILE A 143 -7.43 11.17 -8.52
N ALA A 144 -6.40 10.54 -7.93
CA ALA A 144 -6.37 10.27 -6.49
C ALA A 144 -6.54 11.53 -5.63
N GLN A 145 -5.95 12.65 -6.04
CA GLN A 145 -6.14 13.93 -5.37
C GLN A 145 -7.58 14.45 -5.49
N ARG A 146 -8.18 14.39 -6.70
CA ARG A 146 -9.57 14.85 -6.92
C ARG A 146 -10.61 13.99 -6.18
N THR A 147 -10.38 12.68 -6.08
CA THR A 147 -11.20 11.75 -5.28
C THR A 147 -11.14 12.08 -3.76
N GLY A 148 -10.21 12.93 -3.33
CA GLY A 148 -10.11 13.38 -1.95
C GLY A 148 -9.24 12.50 -1.06
N TYR A 149 -8.32 11.71 -1.63
CA TYR A 149 -7.19 11.20 -0.85
C TYR A 149 -6.24 12.34 -0.50
N THR A 150 -5.58 12.24 0.65
CA THR A 150 -4.62 13.26 1.13
C THR A 150 -3.17 12.85 0.86
N HIS A 151 -2.91 11.55 0.85
CA HIS A 151 -1.61 10.94 0.59
C HIS A 151 -1.78 9.64 -0.18
N ALA A 152 -0.79 9.30 -0.98
CA ALA A 152 -0.71 8.02 -1.66
C ALA A 152 0.72 7.48 -1.67
N VAL A 153 0.83 6.17 -1.43
CA VAL A 153 2.08 5.44 -1.35
C VAL A 153 2.27 4.54 -2.57
N GLY A 154 3.50 4.51 -3.08
CA GLY A 154 3.92 3.62 -4.16
C GLY A 154 5.11 2.77 -3.73
N THR A 155 5.68 2.02 -4.68
CA THR A 155 6.96 1.34 -4.48
C THR A 155 8.10 2.23 -4.99
N SER A 156 9.34 1.92 -4.64
CA SER A 156 10.49 2.66 -5.19
C SER A 156 10.70 2.48 -6.71
N ARG A 157 9.82 1.75 -7.41
CA ARG A 157 9.87 1.54 -8.86
C ARG A 157 9.50 2.83 -9.60
N THR A 158 8.59 3.61 -9.05
CA THR A 158 8.14 4.89 -9.60
C THR A 158 8.92 6.05 -8.96
N ALA A 159 8.92 7.20 -9.62
CA ALA A 159 9.55 8.40 -9.08
C ALA A 159 8.70 8.97 -7.93
N SER A 160 9.36 9.41 -6.85
CA SER A 160 8.64 10.10 -5.77
C SER A 160 8.06 11.42 -6.27
N ASN A 161 6.84 11.73 -5.85
CA ASN A 161 6.12 12.94 -6.26
C ASN A 161 5.28 13.50 -5.10
N GLY A 162 5.97 13.95 -4.06
CA GLY A 162 5.34 14.57 -2.89
C GLY A 162 4.39 13.61 -2.15
N ARG A 163 3.27 14.15 -1.64
CA ARG A 163 2.27 13.37 -0.88
C ARG A 163 1.59 12.26 -1.67
N PHE A 164 1.52 12.34 -3.00
CA PHE A 164 0.87 11.35 -3.87
C PHE A 164 1.87 10.42 -4.58
N GLY A 165 3.09 10.34 -4.08
CA GLY A 165 4.12 9.45 -4.62
C GLY A 165 5.15 9.15 -3.54
N ILE A 166 4.67 8.72 -2.38
CA ILE A 166 5.52 8.40 -1.24
C ILE A 166 6.16 7.04 -1.50
N PRO A 167 7.50 6.96 -1.64
CA PRO A 167 8.15 5.69 -1.90
C PRO A 167 8.19 4.83 -0.64
N ARG A 168 7.83 3.56 -0.76
CA ARG A 168 7.99 2.56 0.31
C ARG A 168 9.10 1.57 0.03
N VAL A 169 9.57 0.95 1.11
CA VAL A 169 10.48 -0.19 1.06
C VAL A 169 9.66 -1.45 1.25
N GLY A 170 9.49 -2.25 0.20
CA GLY A 170 8.83 -3.55 0.31
C GLY A 170 9.67 -4.53 1.12
N ILE A 171 9.03 -5.38 1.92
CA ILE A 171 9.64 -6.54 2.60
C ILE A 171 9.00 -7.79 1.98
N TYR A 172 9.82 -8.74 1.54
CA TYR A 172 9.36 -9.88 0.74
C TYR A 172 9.68 -11.21 1.41
N ARG A 173 8.92 -12.25 1.04
CA ARG A 173 9.14 -13.63 1.51
C ARG A 173 10.58 -14.08 1.22
N GLY A 174 11.19 -14.77 2.17
CA GLY A 174 12.57 -15.25 2.07
C GLY A 174 13.63 -14.23 2.48
N GLU A 175 13.24 -12.98 2.75
CA GLU A 175 14.16 -11.98 3.27
C GLU A 175 14.36 -12.14 4.78
N GLY A 176 15.59 -12.43 5.19
CA GLY A 176 15.98 -12.47 6.59
C GLY A 176 16.29 -11.08 7.17
N VAL A 177 16.60 -11.05 8.48
CA VAL A 177 16.95 -9.82 9.22
C VAL A 177 18.11 -9.05 8.59
N GLY A 178 19.05 -9.73 7.92
CA GLY A 178 20.14 -9.08 7.18
C GLY A 178 19.65 -8.18 6.04
N ALA A 179 18.66 -8.64 5.26
CA ALA A 179 18.05 -7.84 4.20
C ALA A 179 17.26 -6.66 4.78
N LEU A 180 16.56 -6.88 5.89
CA LEU A 180 15.85 -5.80 6.61
C LEU A 180 16.83 -4.70 7.08
N ARG A 181 17.98 -5.07 7.65
CA ARG A 181 19.01 -4.10 8.07
C ARG A 181 19.54 -3.26 6.90
N ILE A 182 19.72 -3.87 5.72
CA ILE A 182 20.12 -3.13 4.52
C ILE A 182 19.02 -2.15 4.11
N LYS A 183 17.76 -2.60 4.15
CA LYS A 183 16.56 -1.83 3.77
C LYS A 183 16.26 -0.65 4.68
N ASP A 184 16.57 -0.79 5.97
CA ASP A 184 16.46 0.26 6.99
C ASP A 184 17.62 1.29 6.92
N SER A 185 18.67 1.01 6.12
CA SER A 185 19.79 1.95 6.01
C SER A 185 19.35 3.28 5.37
N ARG A 186 19.93 4.39 5.86
CA ARG A 186 19.62 5.76 5.39
C ARG A 186 19.88 5.99 3.89
N TRP A 187 20.66 5.12 3.27
CA TRP A 187 21.01 5.20 1.85
C TRP A 187 20.07 4.40 0.97
N TYR A 188 19.39 3.37 1.50
CA TYR A 188 18.64 2.41 0.70
C TYR A 188 17.58 3.09 -0.16
N LEU A 189 16.65 3.83 0.45
CA LEU A 189 15.61 4.55 -0.28
C LEU A 189 16.18 5.60 -1.24
N ARG A 190 17.24 6.31 -0.83
CA ARG A 190 17.90 7.32 -1.67
C ARG A 190 18.51 6.71 -2.94
N VAL A 191 19.14 5.54 -2.82
CA VAL A 191 19.68 4.79 -3.96
C VAL A 191 18.55 4.24 -4.82
N ARG A 192 17.57 3.57 -4.20
CA ARG A 192 16.44 2.92 -4.90
C ARG A 192 15.54 3.89 -5.66
N THR A 193 15.42 5.12 -5.20
CA THR A 193 14.63 6.17 -5.86
C THR A 193 15.49 7.10 -6.72
N SER A 194 16.79 6.82 -6.89
CA SER A 194 17.66 7.61 -7.77
C SER A 194 17.33 7.36 -9.25
N ARG A 195 17.56 8.38 -10.09
CA ARG A 195 17.38 8.26 -11.54
C ARG A 195 18.26 7.15 -12.13
N LEU A 196 19.53 7.10 -11.70
CA LEU A 196 20.51 6.12 -12.17
C LEU A 196 20.07 4.67 -11.90
N TYR A 197 19.65 4.38 -10.67
CA TYR A 197 19.20 3.03 -10.31
C TYR A 197 17.99 2.59 -11.15
N ARG A 198 17.04 3.49 -11.39
CA ARG A 198 15.88 3.20 -12.24
C ARG A 198 16.28 2.94 -13.70
N SER A 199 17.18 3.74 -14.26
CA SER A 199 17.68 3.54 -15.63
C SER A 199 18.36 2.19 -15.82
N VAL A 200 19.24 1.81 -14.88
CA VAL A 200 19.94 0.52 -14.90
C VAL A 200 18.94 -0.65 -14.78
N LYS A 201 17.95 -0.54 -13.89
CA LYS A 201 16.94 -1.59 -13.72
C LYS A 201 16.05 -1.72 -14.94
N ALA A 202 15.62 -0.61 -15.55
CA ALA A 202 14.80 -0.63 -16.77
C ALA A 202 15.55 -1.20 -17.98
N GLN A 203 16.88 -1.05 -18.05
CA GLN A 203 17.70 -1.73 -19.07
C GLN A 203 17.70 -3.25 -18.86
N ARG A 204 17.97 -3.72 -17.64
CA ARG A 204 17.97 -5.16 -17.33
C ARG A 204 16.65 -5.87 -17.65
N THR A 205 15.51 -5.28 -17.28
CA THR A 205 14.20 -5.90 -17.58
C THR A 205 13.95 -6.02 -19.08
N ARG A 206 14.40 -5.05 -19.89
CA ARG A 206 14.31 -5.14 -21.36
C ARG A 206 15.25 -6.18 -21.97
N ASP A 207 16.40 -6.43 -21.34
CA ASP A 207 17.35 -7.45 -21.80
C ASP A 207 16.90 -8.87 -21.43
N GLU A 208 16.10 -9.04 -20.37
CA GLU A 208 15.51 -10.31 -19.95
C GLU A 208 14.26 -10.71 -20.76
N GLU A 209 13.60 -9.75 -21.42
CA GLU A 209 12.41 -9.94 -22.26
C GLU A 209 12.73 -10.16 -23.75
N ARG A 210 14.01 -10.30 -24.13
CA ARG A 210 14.50 -10.40 -25.52
C ARG A 210 15.20 -11.73 -25.80
#